data_AF-A0A1F9M1F8-F1
#
_entry.id   AF-A0A1F9M1F8-F1
#
_cell.length_a   1.000
_cell.length_b   1.000
_cell.length_c   1.000
_cell.angle_alpha   90.00
_cell.angle_beta   90.00
_cell.angle_gamma   90.00
#
_symmetry.space_group_name_H-M   'P 1'
#
loop_
_entity.id
_entity.type
_entity.pdbx_description
1 polymer ?
#
loop_
_entity_poly.entity_id
_entity_poly.type
_entity_poly.pdbx_seq_one_letter_code
_entity_poly.pdbx_strand_id
1 'polypeptide(L)'
;MRLPLPSWLVLPVLVFSYRPLTRLFPKMDKDAYVRKVVAAGNRFFHQRFIQTPYSERMLFLPYCLRAQGCPTVIDQEQGLLCQADCRIPCRLQETRNMALSLGYGEVSIVVSGRLHKKEGVLRSRDFLVRRIGQRQPHAVLGCLCTKDLREKYLRSANVSPKGALGEHGLKVVPQVCLLAGCNCRQSSVDWQELETFIMARA
;
A
#
# COMPACT_ATOMS: atom_id res chain seq x y z
N MET A 1 -10.60 -8.39 31.22
CA MET A 1 -9.84 -7.22 30.73
C MET A 1 -8.64 -7.73 29.92
N ARG A 2 -8.61 -7.54 28.59
CA ARG A 2 -7.40 -7.75 27.81
C ARG A 2 -6.76 -6.39 27.62
N LEU A 3 -5.74 -6.05 28.41
CA LEU A 3 -4.87 -4.94 28.07
C LEU A 3 -4.28 -5.28 26.69
N PRO A 4 -4.59 -4.52 25.62
CA PRO A 4 -4.00 -4.79 24.33
C PRO A 4 -2.51 -4.56 24.48
N LEU A 5 -1.71 -5.60 24.20
CA LEU A 5 -0.25 -5.49 24.20
C LEU A 5 0.17 -4.24 23.39
N PRO A 6 1.16 -3.46 23.85
CA PRO A 6 1.61 -2.27 23.15
C PRO A 6 1.97 -2.58 21.69
N SER A 7 1.56 -1.72 20.76
CA SER A 7 1.77 -1.93 19.32
C SER A 7 3.25 -2.08 18.94
N TRP A 8 4.15 -1.46 19.71
CA TRP A 8 5.60 -1.56 19.55
C TRP A 8 6.18 -2.94 19.90
N LEU A 9 5.49 -3.74 20.72
CA LEU A 9 5.80 -5.15 20.97
C LEU A 9 5.11 -6.06 19.97
N VAL A 10 3.84 -5.78 19.66
CA VAL A 10 3.01 -6.65 18.82
C VAL A 10 3.53 -6.71 17.39
N LEU A 11 3.85 -5.57 16.77
CA LEU A 11 4.24 -5.55 15.35
C LEU A 11 5.53 -6.34 15.07
N PRO A 12 6.65 -6.15 15.80
CA PRO A 12 7.86 -6.94 15.56
C PRO A 12 7.64 -8.45 15.74
N VAL A 13 6.89 -8.84 16.78
CA VAL A 13 6.56 -10.25 17.03
C VAL A 13 5.77 -10.84 15.88
N LEU A 14 4.74 -10.13 15.39
CA LEU A 14 3.92 -10.61 14.28
C LEU A 14 4.71 -10.69 12.96
N VAL A 15 5.59 -9.73 12.68
CA VAL A 15 6.42 -9.77 11.47
C VAL A 15 7.45 -10.91 11.54
N PHE A 16 8.13 -11.06 12.68
CA PHE A 16 9.16 -12.08 12.87
C PHE A 16 8.58 -13.50 12.83
N SER A 17 7.45 -13.72 13.52
CA SER A 17 6.84 -15.05 13.64
C SER A 17 6.08 -15.51 12.39
N TYR A 18 5.80 -14.63 11.42
CA TYR A 18 5.05 -14.98 10.22
C TYR A 18 5.66 -16.18 9.46
N ARG A 19 6.96 -16.11 9.12
CA ARG A 19 7.63 -17.20 8.37
C ARG A 19 7.66 -18.53 9.12
N PRO A 20 8.12 -18.62 10.38
CA PRO A 20 8.13 -19.90 11.10
C PRO A 20 6.71 -20.46 11.28
N LEU A 21 5.72 -19.62 11.62
CA LEU A 21 4.34 -20.07 11.77
C LEU A 21 3.78 -20.65 10.47
N THR A 22 4.04 -20.02 9.32
CA THR A 22 3.55 -20.56 8.03
C THR A 22 4.23 -21.86 7.62
N ARG A 23 5.44 -22.15 8.11
CA ARG A 23 6.13 -23.42 7.88
C ARG A 23 5.59 -24.52 8.78
N LEU A 24 5.36 -24.22 10.06
CA LEU A 24 4.85 -25.18 11.05
C LEU A 24 3.34 -25.46 10.84
N PHE A 25 2.58 -24.44 10.43
CA PHE A 25 1.14 -24.50 10.26
C PHE A 25 0.75 -24.08 8.83
N PRO A 26 0.98 -24.94 7.81
CA PRO A 26 0.75 -24.59 6.41
C PRO A 26 -0.73 -24.29 6.09
N LYS A 27 -1.67 -24.83 6.89
CA LYS A 27 -3.13 -24.63 6.79
C LYS A 27 -3.64 -23.38 7.53
N MET A 28 -2.77 -22.62 8.19
CA MET A 28 -3.16 -21.36 8.85
C MET A 28 -3.76 -20.38 7.84
N ASP A 29 -4.79 -19.65 8.25
CA ASP A 29 -5.31 -18.53 7.48
C ASP A 29 -4.28 -17.39 7.43
N LYS A 30 -3.51 -17.38 6.33
CA LYS A 30 -2.46 -16.39 6.06
C LYS A 30 -3.03 -15.00 5.86
N ASP A 31 -4.27 -14.88 5.37
CA ASP A 31 -4.87 -13.59 5.06
C ASP A 31 -5.40 -12.95 6.34
N ALA A 32 -6.03 -13.71 7.22
CA ALA A 32 -6.36 -13.25 8.57
C ALA A 32 -5.12 -12.83 9.36
N TYR A 33 -4.00 -13.57 9.23
CA TYR A 33 -2.73 -13.18 9.84
C TYR A 33 -2.24 -11.83 9.32
N VAL A 34 -2.24 -11.65 7.99
CA VAL A 34 -1.81 -10.40 7.35
C VAL A 34 -2.68 -9.22 7.79
N ARG A 35 -4.01 -9.40 7.89
CA ARG A 35 -4.92 -8.37 8.43
C ARG A 35 -4.53 -7.94 9.85
N LYS A 36 -4.17 -8.89 10.73
CA LYS A 36 -3.67 -8.58 12.08
C LYS A 36 -2.37 -7.79 12.06
N VAL A 37 -1.44 -8.16 11.17
CA VAL A 37 -0.17 -7.42 11.00
C VAL A 37 -0.44 -5.98 10.55
N VAL A 38 -1.30 -5.79 9.55
CA VAL A 38 -1.67 -4.44 9.05
C VAL A 38 -2.33 -3.61 10.13
N ALA A 39 -3.28 -4.17 10.88
CA ALA A 39 -3.93 -3.46 11.98
C ALA A 39 -2.93 -3.03 13.07
N ALA A 40 -1.96 -3.91 13.41
CA ALA A 40 -0.89 -3.58 14.35
C ALA A 40 0.06 -2.51 13.80
N GLY A 41 0.42 -2.62 12.51
CA GLY A 41 1.29 -1.68 11.79
C GLY A 41 0.68 -0.29 11.69
N ASN A 42 -0.55 -0.19 11.19
CA ASN A 42 -1.29 1.05 11.07
C ASN A 42 -1.39 1.75 12.43
N ARG A 43 -1.74 1.01 13.50
CA ARG A 43 -1.79 1.54 14.87
C ARG A 43 -0.42 2.03 15.36
N PHE A 44 0.64 1.28 15.10
CA PHE A 44 1.99 1.63 15.52
C PHE A 44 2.50 2.90 14.82
N PHE A 45 2.25 3.04 13.52
CA PHE A 45 2.74 4.16 12.72
C PHE A 45 1.77 5.34 12.62
N HIS A 46 0.54 5.22 13.14
CA HIS A 46 -0.53 6.20 12.95
C HIS A 46 -0.10 7.63 13.29
N GLN A 47 0.39 7.84 14.52
CA GLN A 47 0.77 9.17 14.99
C GLN A 47 1.84 9.81 14.12
N ARG A 48 2.87 9.05 13.73
CA ARG A 48 3.94 9.52 12.85
C ARG A 48 3.41 9.87 11.46
N PHE A 49 2.47 9.09 10.93
CA PHE A 49 1.88 9.31 9.61
C PHE A 49 1.05 10.60 9.59
N ILE A 50 0.17 10.80 10.58
CA ILE A 50 -0.72 11.97 10.61
C ILE A 50 0.03 13.28 10.89
N GLN A 51 1.18 13.20 11.56
CA GLN A 51 2.09 14.33 11.79
C GLN A 51 2.93 14.71 10.56
N THR A 52 3.10 13.80 9.58
CA THR A 52 3.82 14.12 8.34
C THR A 52 2.96 15.05 7.48
N PRO A 53 3.44 16.20 6.97
CA PRO A 53 2.69 17.05 6.05
C PRO A 53 2.31 16.31 4.76
N TYR A 54 1.16 16.62 4.13
CA TYR A 54 0.72 15.96 2.90
C TYR A 54 1.77 16.02 1.78
N SER A 55 2.50 17.12 1.65
CA SER A 55 3.56 17.32 0.66
C SER A 55 4.71 16.31 0.78
N GLU A 56 4.88 15.69 1.94
CA GLU A 56 5.89 14.68 2.24
C GLU A 56 5.30 13.25 2.27
N ARG A 57 4.04 13.11 1.84
CA ARG A 57 3.34 11.82 1.71
C ARG A 57 3.25 11.38 0.26
N MET A 58 3.36 10.07 0.05
CA MET A 58 2.98 9.44 -1.21
C MET A 58 1.82 8.48 -1.02
N LEU A 59 0.96 8.39 -2.04
CA LEU A 59 -0.13 7.42 -2.11
C LEU A 59 0.07 6.48 -3.29
N PHE A 60 0.00 5.17 -3.02
CA PHE A 60 0.00 4.13 -4.04
C PHE A 60 -1.37 3.46 -4.10
N LEU A 61 -2.10 3.72 -5.18
CA LEU A 61 -3.37 3.07 -5.47
C LEU A 61 -3.17 1.89 -6.43
N PRO A 62 -3.88 0.77 -6.29
CA PRO A 62 -3.66 -0.39 -7.13
C PRO A 62 -4.51 -0.34 -8.42
N TYR A 63 -3.91 -0.73 -9.54
CA TYR A 63 -4.56 -0.83 -10.86
C TYR A 63 -5.86 -1.64 -10.86
N CYS A 64 -6.00 -2.62 -9.97
CA CYS A 64 -7.19 -3.47 -9.88
C CYS A 64 -8.47 -2.74 -9.41
N LEU A 65 -8.37 -1.48 -8.96
CA LEU A 65 -9.53 -0.66 -8.61
C LEU A 65 -10.05 0.22 -9.76
N ARG A 66 -9.44 0.13 -10.96
CA ARG A 66 -9.89 0.91 -12.11
C ARG A 66 -11.33 0.56 -12.48
N ALA A 67 -12.04 1.52 -13.04
CA ALA A 67 -13.37 1.28 -13.60
C ALA A 67 -13.31 0.30 -14.78
N GLN A 68 -14.39 -0.47 -14.96
CA GLN A 68 -14.59 -1.29 -16.15
C GLN A 68 -14.60 -0.40 -17.40
N GLY A 69 -13.95 -0.85 -18.47
CA GLY A 69 -13.83 -0.07 -19.70
C GLY A 69 -12.73 1.01 -19.68
N CYS A 70 -11.97 1.13 -18.59
CA CYS A 70 -10.85 2.09 -18.53
C CYS A 70 -9.86 1.85 -19.70
N PRO A 71 -9.56 2.89 -20.51
CA PRO A 71 -8.75 2.78 -21.73
C PRO A 71 -7.31 2.32 -21.45
N THR A 72 -6.85 2.38 -20.19
CA THR A 72 -5.58 1.81 -19.73
C THR A 72 -4.38 2.32 -20.52
N VAL A 73 -3.97 3.57 -20.26
CA VAL A 73 -2.70 4.10 -20.76
C VAL A 73 -1.62 3.87 -19.70
N ILE A 74 -0.61 3.07 -20.01
CA ILE A 74 0.45 2.72 -19.07
C ILE A 74 1.74 3.40 -19.48
N ASP A 75 2.34 4.10 -18.52
CA ASP A 75 3.68 4.65 -18.58
C ASP A 75 4.61 3.81 -17.71
N GLN A 76 5.81 3.51 -18.22
CA GLN A 76 6.76 2.62 -17.52
C GLN A 76 7.32 3.25 -16.23
N GLU A 77 7.35 4.57 -16.14
CA GLU A 77 7.91 5.31 -15.01
C GLU A 77 6.84 5.81 -14.04
N GLN A 78 5.64 6.10 -14.54
CA GLN A 78 4.55 6.71 -13.77
C GLN A 78 3.41 5.74 -13.46
N GLY A 79 3.39 4.55 -14.07
CA GLY A 79 2.34 3.56 -13.87
C GLY A 79 1.12 3.83 -14.76
N LEU A 80 -0.09 3.61 -14.24
CA LEU A 80 -1.30 3.90 -15.01
C LEU A 80 -1.56 5.41 -15.05
N LEU A 81 -1.70 5.97 -16.25
CA LEU A 81 -2.09 7.35 -16.49
C LEU A 81 -3.61 7.44 -16.68
N CYS A 82 -4.25 8.33 -15.92
CA CYS A 82 -5.63 8.72 -16.18
C CYS A 82 -5.64 9.78 -17.30
N GLN A 83 -6.33 9.48 -18.40
CA GLN A 83 -6.49 10.45 -19.49
C GLN A 83 -7.38 11.62 -19.04
N ALA A 84 -7.04 12.84 -19.47
CA ALA A 84 -7.75 14.06 -19.09
C ALA A 84 -9.18 14.10 -19.65
N ASP A 85 -9.42 13.46 -20.78
CA ASP A 85 -10.71 13.35 -21.47
C ASP A 85 -11.50 12.08 -21.11
N CYS A 86 -11.05 11.32 -20.09
CA CYS A 86 -11.74 10.13 -19.61
C CYS A 86 -13.10 10.49 -19.00
N ARG A 87 -14.19 10.02 -19.63
CA ARG A 87 -15.58 10.27 -19.19
C ARG A 87 -16.17 9.16 -18.31
N ILE A 88 -15.41 8.11 -18.03
CA ILE A 88 -15.88 6.97 -17.24
C ILE A 88 -15.93 7.38 -15.75
N PRO A 89 -17.08 7.26 -15.07
CA PRO A 89 -17.15 7.46 -13.62
C PRO A 89 -16.20 6.48 -12.91
N CYS A 90 -15.24 7.00 -12.16
CA CYS A 90 -14.11 6.22 -11.67
C CYS A 90 -13.65 6.68 -10.29
N ARG A 91 -14.10 5.95 -9.25
CA ARG A 91 -13.70 6.18 -7.84
C ARG A 91 -12.19 6.19 -7.64
N LEU A 92 -11.44 5.41 -8.41
CA LEU A 92 -9.96 5.43 -8.39
C LEU A 92 -9.39 6.79 -8.82
N GLN A 93 -9.94 7.39 -9.90
CA GLN A 93 -9.53 8.71 -10.37
C GLN A 93 -9.95 9.80 -9.39
N GLU A 94 -11.18 9.73 -8.88
CA GLU A 94 -11.70 10.66 -7.87
C GLU A 94 -10.81 10.65 -6.61
N THR A 95 -10.50 9.47 -6.09
CA THR A 95 -9.62 9.29 -4.92
C THR A 95 -8.22 9.85 -5.18
N ARG A 96 -7.66 9.60 -6.38
CA ARG A 96 -6.38 10.17 -6.78
C ARG A 96 -6.41 11.70 -6.78
N ASN A 97 -7.42 12.29 -7.39
CA ASN A 97 -7.56 13.74 -7.50
C ASN A 97 -7.80 14.39 -6.14
N MET A 98 -8.57 13.74 -5.26
CA MET A 98 -8.77 14.17 -3.88
C MET A 98 -7.46 14.17 -3.09
N ALA A 99 -6.66 13.11 -3.17
CA ALA A 99 -5.36 13.08 -2.50
C ALA A 99 -4.42 14.18 -3.04
N LEU A 100 -4.40 14.41 -4.35
CA LEU A 100 -3.62 15.50 -4.95
C LEU A 100 -4.11 16.88 -4.51
N SER A 101 -5.42 17.11 -4.40
CA SER A 101 -5.97 18.40 -3.94
C SER A 101 -5.70 18.68 -2.46
N LEU A 102 -5.51 17.64 -1.65
CA LEU A 102 -5.02 17.76 -0.26
C LEU A 102 -3.53 18.12 -0.18
N GLY A 103 -2.81 18.08 -1.31
CA GLY A 103 -1.39 18.40 -1.39
C GLY A 103 -0.46 17.20 -1.20
N TYR A 104 -0.92 15.96 -1.46
CA TYR A 104 -0.02 14.81 -1.50
C TYR A 104 1.14 15.07 -2.46
N GLY A 105 2.37 14.84 -2.01
CA GLY A 105 3.57 15.03 -2.84
C GLY A 105 3.56 14.20 -4.12
N GLU A 106 2.96 13.01 -4.08
CA GLU A 106 2.67 12.23 -5.27
C GLU A 106 1.58 11.17 -5.05
N VAL A 107 0.78 10.90 -6.09
CA VAL A 107 -0.19 9.81 -6.13
C VAL A 107 0.01 8.98 -7.40
N SER A 108 0.42 7.73 -7.22
CA SER A 108 0.72 6.79 -8.31
C SER A 108 -0.27 5.64 -8.35
N ILE A 109 -0.71 5.25 -9.56
CA ILE A 109 -1.54 4.06 -9.77
C ILE A 109 -0.64 2.91 -10.22
N VAL A 110 -0.46 1.94 -9.33
CA VAL A 110 0.50 0.85 -9.45
C VAL A 110 -0.07 -0.25 -10.32
N VAL A 111 0.58 -0.48 -11.47
CA VAL A 111 0.21 -1.51 -12.43
C VAL A 111 0.68 -2.89 -11.94
N SER A 112 -0.13 -3.91 -12.18
CA SER A 112 0.28 -5.28 -11.95
C SER A 112 1.23 -5.73 -13.06
N GLY A 113 2.53 -5.77 -12.78
CA GLY A 113 3.52 -6.34 -13.70
C GLY A 113 3.31 -7.82 -14.05
N ARG A 114 2.31 -8.52 -13.45
CA ARG A 114 1.87 -9.84 -13.93
C ARG A 114 0.96 -9.75 -15.17
N LEU A 115 0.15 -8.71 -15.28
CA LEU A 115 -0.80 -8.51 -16.38
C LEU A 115 -0.13 -7.84 -17.59
N HIS A 116 0.80 -6.92 -17.33
CA HIS A 116 1.40 -6.07 -18.36
C HIS A 116 2.89 -6.35 -18.56
N LYS A 117 3.24 -7.63 -18.67
CA LYS A 117 4.64 -8.04 -18.88
C LYS A 117 5.19 -7.63 -20.25
N LYS A 118 4.33 -7.55 -21.27
CA LYS A 118 4.74 -7.26 -22.65
C LYS A 118 5.03 -5.77 -22.85
N GLU A 119 4.47 -4.94 -21.99
CA GLU A 119 4.56 -3.48 -21.99
C GLU A 119 5.82 -2.97 -21.26
N GLY A 120 6.71 -3.88 -20.83
CA GLY A 120 7.97 -3.55 -20.17
C GLY A 120 7.82 -2.98 -18.75
N VAL A 121 6.64 -3.11 -18.14
CA VAL A 121 6.31 -2.49 -16.86
C VAL A 121 7.08 -3.16 -15.72
N LEU A 122 7.63 -2.35 -14.83
CA LEU A 122 8.28 -2.83 -13.61
C LEU A 122 7.34 -3.71 -12.77
N ARG A 123 7.91 -4.65 -12.02
CA ARG A 123 7.12 -5.34 -10.98
C ARG A 123 6.67 -4.30 -9.96
N SER A 124 5.45 -4.44 -9.43
CA SER A 124 4.88 -3.45 -8.52
C SER A 124 5.82 -3.05 -7.38
N ARG A 125 6.51 -4.01 -6.74
CA ARG A 125 7.52 -3.71 -5.71
C ARG A 125 8.64 -2.82 -6.22
N ASP A 126 9.20 -3.15 -7.36
CA ASP A 126 10.36 -2.43 -7.91
C ASP A 126 9.93 -1.02 -8.36
N PHE A 127 8.69 -0.87 -8.85
CA PHE A 127 8.05 0.44 -9.08
C PHE A 127 7.93 1.25 -7.78
N LEU A 128 7.34 0.69 -6.71
CA LEU A 128 7.21 1.39 -5.43
C LEU A 128 8.57 1.83 -4.88
N VAL A 129 9.53 0.91 -4.84
CA VAL A 129 10.90 1.19 -4.34
C VAL A 129 11.57 2.28 -5.17
N ARG A 130 11.46 2.24 -6.50
CA ARG A 130 12.01 3.28 -7.38
C ARG A 130 11.36 4.64 -7.11
N ARG A 131 10.03 4.73 -7.05
CA ARG A 131 9.32 5.99 -6.80
C ARG A 131 9.64 6.56 -5.42
N ILE A 132 9.66 5.73 -4.39
CA ILE A 132 10.03 6.15 -3.02
C ILE A 132 11.49 6.59 -2.98
N GLY A 133 12.40 5.89 -3.65
CA GLY A 133 13.81 6.29 -3.74
C GLY A 133 14.04 7.61 -4.46
N GLN A 134 13.27 7.89 -5.52
CA GLN A 134 13.36 9.12 -6.30
C GLN A 134 12.76 10.33 -5.55
N ARG A 135 11.66 10.13 -4.82
CA ARG A 135 10.92 11.22 -4.16
C ARG A 135 11.28 11.41 -2.69
N GLN A 136 11.87 10.40 -2.05
CA GLN A 136 12.23 10.39 -0.62
C GLN A 136 11.11 10.92 0.30
N PRO A 137 9.87 10.42 0.19
CA PRO A 137 8.80 10.85 1.08
C PRO A 137 9.08 10.40 2.52
N HIS A 138 8.57 11.14 3.50
CA HIS A 138 8.63 10.70 4.89
C HIS A 138 7.58 9.63 5.21
N ALA A 139 6.43 9.67 4.54
CA ALA A 139 5.34 8.73 4.78
C ALA A 139 4.69 8.23 3.49
N VAL A 140 4.17 7.00 3.55
CA VAL A 140 3.54 6.33 2.40
C VAL A 140 2.25 5.67 2.83
N LEU A 141 1.17 5.92 2.08
CA LEU A 141 -0.07 5.16 2.15
C LEU A 141 -0.13 4.19 0.97
N GLY A 142 -0.18 2.89 1.25
CA GLY A 142 -0.33 1.85 0.24
C GLY A 142 -1.72 1.23 0.27
N CYS A 143 -2.35 1.07 -0.88
CA CYS A 143 -3.55 0.25 -1.02
C CYS A 143 -3.20 -1.03 -1.81
N LEU A 144 -3.32 -2.20 -1.17
CA LEU A 144 -2.89 -3.47 -1.73
C LEU A 144 -3.60 -4.68 -1.11
N CYS A 145 -3.55 -5.83 -1.76
CA CYS A 145 -4.15 -7.05 -1.24
C CYS A 145 -3.23 -7.79 -0.26
N THR A 146 -3.82 -8.66 0.56
CA THR A 146 -3.11 -9.51 1.53
C THR A 146 -2.00 -10.32 0.89
N LYS A 147 -2.27 -10.90 -0.29
CA LYS A 147 -1.28 -11.68 -1.05
C LYS A 147 -0.06 -10.86 -1.46
N ASP A 148 -0.26 -9.64 -1.98
CA ASP A 148 0.83 -8.77 -2.40
C ASP A 148 1.71 -8.36 -1.21
N LEU A 149 1.06 -7.95 -0.12
CA LEU A 149 1.72 -7.59 1.12
C LEU A 149 2.58 -8.74 1.65
N ARG A 150 2.00 -9.93 1.72
CA ARG A 150 2.61 -11.16 2.21
C ARG A 150 3.80 -11.63 1.39
N GLU A 151 3.67 -11.64 0.07
CA GLU A 151 4.70 -12.18 -0.83
C GLU A 151 5.91 -11.24 -0.95
N LYS A 152 5.67 -9.92 -0.89
CA LYS A 152 6.68 -8.92 -1.26
C LYS A 152 7.23 -8.12 -0.09
N TYR A 153 6.42 -7.81 0.92
CA TYR A 153 6.78 -6.81 1.93
C TYR A 153 6.79 -7.35 3.37
N LEU A 154 6.04 -8.42 3.67
CA LEU A 154 5.97 -9.00 5.01
C LEU A 154 7.22 -9.81 5.35
N ARG A 155 8.31 -9.11 5.65
CA ARG A 155 9.61 -9.64 6.06
C ARG A 155 10.20 -8.75 7.15
N SER A 156 10.92 -9.35 8.10
CA SER A 156 11.63 -8.61 9.15
C SER A 156 12.64 -7.60 8.59
N ALA A 157 13.28 -7.92 7.46
CA ALA A 157 14.17 -6.99 6.76
C ALA A 157 13.46 -5.73 6.24
N ASN A 158 12.14 -5.80 5.99
CA ASN A 158 11.35 -4.72 5.41
C ASN A 158 10.55 -3.92 6.41
N VAL A 159 10.39 -4.38 7.65
CA VAL A 159 9.57 -3.68 8.65
C VAL A 159 10.35 -3.57 9.94
N SER A 160 10.58 -2.32 10.38
CA SER A 160 11.29 -2.00 11.62
C SER A 160 10.54 -0.89 12.37
N PRO A 161 10.85 -0.64 13.65
CA PRO A 161 10.29 0.50 14.37
C PRO A 161 10.56 1.86 13.71
N LYS A 162 11.61 1.96 12.87
CA LYS A 162 11.97 3.20 12.16
C LYS A 162 11.17 3.42 10.87
N GLY A 163 10.46 2.41 10.37
CA GLY A 163 9.70 2.46 9.12
C GLY A 163 9.75 1.16 8.33
N ALA A 164 9.21 1.21 7.12
CA ALA A 164 9.19 0.10 6.16
C ALA A 164 10.18 0.28 5.00
N LEU A 165 10.39 -0.81 4.24
CA LEU A 165 11.28 -0.98 3.08
C LEU A 165 12.79 -0.94 3.40
N GLY A 166 13.16 -1.34 4.61
CA GLY A 166 14.55 -1.36 5.08
C GLY A 166 15.51 -2.19 4.21
N GLU A 167 15.05 -3.32 3.64
CA GLU A 167 15.85 -4.18 2.74
C GLU A 167 16.32 -3.43 1.47
N HIS A 168 15.62 -2.35 1.11
CA HIS A 168 15.92 -1.51 -0.04
C HIS A 168 16.71 -0.24 0.32
N GLY A 169 17.21 -0.13 1.55
CA GLY A 169 17.89 1.07 2.05
C GLY A 169 16.96 2.26 2.30
N LEU A 170 15.64 2.08 2.17
CA LEU A 170 14.63 3.09 2.35
C LEU A 170 13.98 2.97 3.73
N LYS A 171 13.52 4.09 4.28
CA LYS A 171 12.78 4.12 5.54
C LYS A 171 11.65 5.14 5.44
N VAL A 172 10.44 4.64 5.28
CA VAL A 172 9.23 5.46 5.23
C VAL A 172 8.25 5.03 6.29
N VAL A 173 7.43 5.95 6.79
CA VAL A 173 6.33 5.65 7.73
C VAL A 173 5.15 5.07 6.93
N PRO A 174 4.80 3.78 7.08
CA PRO A 174 3.75 3.19 6.28
C PRO A 174 2.37 3.32 6.93
N GLN A 175 1.35 3.50 6.11
CA GLN A 175 -0.04 3.13 6.36
C GLN A 175 -0.52 2.22 5.23
N VAL A 176 -1.39 1.27 5.54
CA VAL A 176 -1.89 0.31 4.57
C VAL A 176 -3.41 0.19 4.64
N CYS A 177 -4.09 0.41 3.52
CA CYS A 177 -5.49 0.04 3.34
C CYS A 177 -5.57 -1.27 2.52
N LEU A 178 -6.25 -2.28 3.05
CA LEU A 178 -6.30 -3.60 2.41
C LEU A 178 -7.46 -3.71 1.43
N LEU A 179 -7.19 -4.30 0.26
CA LEU A 179 -8.25 -4.71 -0.66
C LEU A 179 -9.09 -5.83 -0.06
N ALA A 180 -10.37 -5.90 -0.47
CA ALA A 180 -11.28 -6.97 -0.07
C ALA A 180 -10.82 -8.34 -0.61
N GLY A 181 -10.17 -8.36 -1.78
CA GLY A 181 -9.72 -9.59 -2.44
C GLY A 181 -8.40 -9.44 -3.21
N CYS A 182 -7.94 -10.55 -3.79
CA CYS A 182 -6.67 -10.65 -4.51
C CYS A 182 -6.85 -10.87 -6.02
N ASN A 183 -7.71 -10.08 -6.69
CA ASN A 183 -7.92 -10.16 -8.12
C ASN A 183 -7.30 -8.95 -8.84
N CYS A 184 -6.26 -9.21 -9.65
CA CYS A 184 -5.53 -8.16 -10.36
C CYS A 184 -6.33 -7.50 -11.50
N ARG A 185 -7.39 -8.15 -12.00
CA ARG A 185 -8.22 -7.61 -13.09
C ARG A 185 -9.29 -6.66 -12.57
N GLN A 186 -9.94 -7.03 -11.46
CA GLN A 186 -10.95 -6.24 -10.79
C GLN A 186 -10.98 -6.61 -9.31
N SER A 187 -10.87 -5.61 -8.43
CA SER A 187 -11.03 -5.77 -6.98
C SER A 187 -11.86 -4.63 -6.41
N SER A 188 -12.06 -4.67 -5.10
CA SER A 188 -12.74 -3.63 -4.33
C SER A 188 -11.95 -3.32 -3.08
N VAL A 189 -12.21 -2.11 -2.56
CA VAL A 189 -11.69 -1.60 -1.30
C VAL A 189 -12.86 -0.98 -0.56
N ASP A 190 -12.77 -0.89 0.76
CA ASP A 190 -13.62 0.02 1.51
C ASP A 190 -13.17 1.46 1.20
N TRP A 191 -13.94 2.14 0.34
CA TRP A 191 -13.61 3.49 -0.08
C TRP A 191 -13.64 4.49 1.07
N GLN A 192 -14.56 4.32 2.03
CA GLN A 192 -14.67 5.20 3.17
C GLN A 192 -13.47 5.04 4.12
N GLU A 193 -13.03 3.80 4.33
CA GLU A 193 -11.80 3.53 5.08
C GLU A 193 -10.58 4.15 4.38
N LEU A 194 -10.44 3.95 3.06
CA LEU A 194 -9.32 4.52 2.29
C LEU A 194 -9.31 6.06 2.35
N GLU A 195 -10.46 6.69 2.17
CA GLU A 195 -10.61 8.15 2.29
C GLU A 195 -10.26 8.64 3.69
N THR A 196 -10.64 7.91 4.73
CA THR A 196 -10.26 8.22 6.12
C THR A 196 -8.73 8.19 6.29
N PHE A 197 -8.04 7.18 5.74
CA PHE A 197 -6.58 7.13 5.77
C PHE A 197 -5.95 8.30 5.00
N ILE A 198 -6.52 8.68 3.86
CA ILE A 198 -6.00 9.79 3.02
C ILE A 198 -6.17 11.13 3.73
N MET A 199 -7.32 11.37 4.36
CA MET A 199 -7.64 12.63 5.04
C MET A 199 -7.04 12.75 6.45
N ALA A 200 -6.42 11.69 6.98
CA ALA A 200 -5.90 11.67 8.35
C ALA A 200 -4.82 12.75 8.56
N ARG A 201 -4.97 13.57 9.60
CA ARG A 201 -4.04 14.63 10.02
C ARG A 201 -4.06 14.77 11.53
N ALA A 202 -2.94 15.26 12.11
CA ALA A 202 -2.82 15.57 13.52
C ALA A 202 -3.70 16.77 13.92
#